data_AF-A0A836S7N3-F1
#
_entry.id   AF-A0A836S7N3-F1
#
_cell.length_a   1.000
_cell.length_b   1.000
_cell.length_c   1.000
_cell.angle_alpha   90.00
_cell.angle_beta   90.00
_cell.angle_gamma   90.00
#
_symmetry.space_group_name_H-M   'P 1'
#
loop_
_entity.id
_entity.type
_entity.pdbx_description
1 polymer ?
#
loop_
_entity_poly.entity_id
_entity_poly.type
_entity_poly.pdbx_seq_one_letter_code
_entity_poly.pdbx_strand_id
1 'polypeptide(L)'
;MNLGGKERKPTHAHVNCRQGLPITEPVSDFIKCTSALPVLIITPEGTRYQLGYDQVGRLVNITDSENHRTTLGYDGINRLVYIVSPLGHMVNVTYDSRNNLKTITDAKRNTSTRYYDDSGNLIRQVNALNQETRYEYDGEDRLIRVIDAKNRVTQLGYDSKGRLESLTNPLGFTQTLEYDAADNLRKRFDAFGKLVLSLNYNEFHAKVFARKNFCVKWTIQLGLQTHFLIAALLTMMN
;
A
#
# COMPACT_ATOMS: atom_id res chain seq x y z
N MET A 1 31.31 7.36 39.47
CA MET A 1 31.79 6.58 38.32
C MET A 1 30.58 6.01 37.59
N ASN A 2 30.36 6.51 36.38
CA ASN A 2 29.84 5.87 35.15
C ASN A 2 29.58 4.33 35.25
N LEU A 3 28.54 3.71 34.66
CA LEU A 3 27.89 3.90 33.36
C LEU A 3 26.43 3.41 33.38
N GLY A 4 25.53 4.18 32.75
CA GLY A 4 24.16 3.77 32.43
C GLY A 4 24.09 2.88 31.19
N GLY A 5 23.27 1.84 31.26
CA GLY A 5 22.88 1.01 30.12
C GLY A 5 21.89 1.77 29.22
N LYS A 6 22.31 2.07 27.98
CA LYS A 6 21.38 2.48 26.91
C LYS A 6 20.92 1.23 26.18
N GLU A 7 19.63 0.93 26.28
CA GLU A 7 18.91 0.03 25.39
C GLU A 7 19.14 0.46 23.93
N ARG A 8 19.58 -0.46 23.08
CA ARG A 8 19.73 -0.24 21.64
C ARG A 8 18.34 -0.29 20.99
N LYS A 9 17.90 0.84 20.41
CA LYS A 9 16.72 0.90 19.54
C LYS A 9 16.99 0.18 18.20
N PRO A 10 15.99 -0.46 17.58
CA PRO A 10 16.15 -1.08 16.26
C PRO A 10 16.33 0.00 15.19
N THR A 11 17.48 -0.04 14.51
CA THR A 11 17.82 0.85 13.40
C THR A 11 17.03 0.47 12.15
N HIS A 12 16.41 1.46 11.54
CA HIS A 12 15.57 1.32 10.36
C HIS A 12 16.44 0.96 9.13
N ALA A 13 15.87 0.19 8.20
CA ALA A 13 16.47 -0.06 6.90
C ALA A 13 16.58 1.27 6.12
N HIS A 14 17.80 1.66 5.74
CA HIS A 14 18.03 2.83 4.88
C HIS A 14 18.49 2.38 3.49
N VAL A 15 17.71 2.72 2.47
CA VAL A 15 18.11 2.64 1.07
C VAL A 15 18.67 4.00 0.68
N ASN A 16 19.96 4.09 0.36
CA ASN A 16 20.54 5.34 -0.15
C ASN A 16 21.35 5.07 -1.41
N CYS A 17 20.90 5.66 -2.52
CA CYS A 17 21.55 5.60 -3.82
C CYS A 17 21.64 7.04 -4.36
N ARG A 18 22.65 7.81 -3.92
CA ARG A 18 23.15 8.98 -4.65
C ARG A 18 24.59 9.31 -4.27
N GLN A 19 25.29 9.88 -5.23
CA GLN A 19 26.74 9.90 -5.36
C GLN A 19 27.46 10.75 -4.32
N GLY A 20 28.62 10.25 -3.89
CA GLY A 20 29.84 11.03 -3.65
C GLY A 20 29.77 12.14 -2.60
N LEU A 21 29.56 11.79 -1.32
CA LEU A 21 30.06 12.61 -0.20
C LEU A 21 30.60 11.66 0.91
N PRO A 22 31.74 11.99 1.54
CA PRO A 22 32.32 11.14 2.58
C PRO A 22 31.54 11.34 3.89
N ILE A 23 30.92 10.28 4.39
CA ILE A 23 30.36 10.24 5.75
C ILE A 23 31.36 9.55 6.68
N THR A 24 31.88 10.32 7.62
CA THR A 24 32.65 9.85 8.77
C THR A 24 31.68 9.39 9.86
N GLU A 25 31.40 8.08 9.93
CA GLU A 25 31.08 7.26 11.12
C GLU A 25 30.70 5.83 10.69
N PRO A 26 30.84 4.79 11.54
CA PRO A 26 31.03 3.42 11.07
C PRO A 26 29.68 2.77 10.70
N VAL A 27 29.38 2.69 9.40
CA VAL A 27 28.21 1.97 8.91
C VAL A 27 28.65 0.55 8.51
N SER A 28 28.29 -0.46 9.30
CA SER A 28 28.29 -1.84 8.82
C SER A 28 27.08 -2.01 7.91
N ASP A 29 27.31 -2.12 6.60
CA ASP A 29 26.76 -3.18 5.75
C ASP A 29 26.98 -2.83 4.26
N PHE A 30 27.67 -3.74 3.57
CA PHE A 30 28.15 -3.57 2.21
C PHE A 30 27.06 -3.89 1.19
N ILE A 31 26.51 -2.86 0.54
CA ILE A 31 25.76 -3.00 -0.71
C ILE A 31 26.78 -3.01 -1.87
N LYS A 32 26.95 -4.13 -2.57
CA LYS A 32 27.72 -4.17 -3.82
C LYS A 32 26.80 -3.82 -5.00
N CYS A 33 26.80 -2.56 -5.42
CA CYS A 33 26.08 -2.13 -6.62
C CYS A 33 26.96 -2.36 -7.87
N THR A 34 26.58 -3.29 -8.75
CA THR A 34 27.21 -3.45 -10.09
C THR A 34 26.42 -2.76 -11.22
N SER A 35 25.24 -2.24 -10.90
CA SER A 35 24.48 -1.24 -11.65
C SER A 35 23.68 -0.46 -10.59
N ALA A 36 23.06 0.69 -10.90
CA ALA A 36 22.32 1.48 -9.89
C ALA A 36 21.10 0.76 -9.25
N LEU A 37 20.94 -0.55 -9.51
CA LEU A 37 19.89 -1.40 -9.00
C LEU A 37 20.42 -2.31 -7.89
N PRO A 38 19.68 -2.46 -6.77
CA PRO A 38 20.12 -3.29 -5.66
C PRO A 38 20.11 -4.76 -6.06
N VAL A 39 21.22 -5.47 -5.88
CA VAL A 39 21.34 -6.91 -6.20
C VAL A 39 21.19 -7.82 -4.97
N LEU A 40 21.21 -7.24 -3.78
CA LEU A 40 21.09 -7.94 -2.50
C LEU A 40 20.31 -7.07 -1.52
N ILE A 41 19.31 -7.65 -0.87
CA ILE A 41 18.61 -7.08 0.29
C ILE A 41 18.91 -7.93 1.51
N ILE A 42 19.17 -7.27 2.64
CA ILE A 42 19.30 -7.92 3.95
C ILE A 42 18.25 -7.27 4.86
N THR A 43 17.36 -8.08 5.44
CA THR A 43 16.34 -7.57 6.39
C THR A 43 16.99 -7.27 7.75
N PRO A 44 16.34 -6.48 8.63
CA PRO A 44 16.85 -6.26 9.99
C PRO A 44 17.09 -7.56 10.78
N GLU A 45 16.36 -8.61 10.46
CA GLU A 45 16.49 -9.96 11.03
C GLU A 45 17.62 -10.79 10.40
N GLY A 46 18.33 -10.25 9.41
CA GLY A 46 19.48 -10.89 8.74
C GLY A 46 19.12 -11.76 7.54
N THR A 47 17.84 -11.83 7.15
CA THR A 47 17.40 -12.64 5.99
C THR A 47 17.92 -12.01 4.69
N ARG A 48 18.44 -12.83 3.78
CA ARG A 48 19.06 -12.36 2.52
C ARG A 48 18.18 -12.67 1.32
N TYR A 49 18.07 -11.70 0.41
CA TYR A 49 17.41 -11.85 -0.88
C TYR A 49 18.31 -11.36 -2.01
N GLN A 50 18.64 -12.24 -2.95
CA GLN A 50 19.32 -11.87 -4.19
C GLN A 50 18.31 -11.43 -5.24
N LEU A 51 18.60 -10.34 -5.93
CA LEU A 51 17.73 -9.76 -6.95
C LEU A 51 18.39 -9.86 -8.32
N GLY A 52 17.65 -10.38 -9.30
CA GLY A 52 18.08 -10.48 -10.69
C GLY A 52 17.25 -9.56 -11.57
N TYR A 53 17.91 -8.82 -12.46
CA TYR A 53 17.27 -7.89 -13.39
C TYR A 53 17.56 -8.28 -14.84
N ASP A 54 16.68 -7.90 -15.75
CA ASP A 54 16.94 -8.02 -17.19
C ASP A 54 17.73 -6.82 -17.74
N GLN A 55 17.98 -6.81 -19.05
CA GLN A 55 18.79 -5.79 -19.73
C GLN A 55 18.21 -4.37 -19.64
N VAL A 56 16.90 -4.24 -19.39
CA VAL A 56 16.22 -2.96 -19.25
C VAL A 56 15.97 -2.59 -17.78
N GLY A 57 16.56 -3.34 -16.84
CA GLY A 57 16.53 -3.04 -15.41
C GLY A 57 15.25 -3.49 -14.69
N ARG A 58 14.46 -4.40 -15.27
CA ARG A 58 13.25 -4.94 -14.64
C ARG A 58 13.61 -6.12 -13.75
N LEU A 59 13.02 -6.17 -12.55
CA LEU A 59 13.23 -7.27 -11.61
C LEU A 59 12.60 -8.55 -12.15
N VAL A 60 13.42 -9.54 -12.51
CA VAL A 60 12.95 -10.82 -13.07
C VAL A 60 13.13 -11.98 -12.11
N ASN A 61 13.96 -11.84 -11.07
CA ASN A 61 14.20 -12.90 -10.09
C ASN A 61 14.39 -12.35 -8.68
N ILE A 62 13.84 -13.07 -7.70
CA ILE A 62 14.13 -12.92 -6.28
C ILE A 62 14.50 -14.31 -5.78
N THR A 63 15.67 -14.45 -5.15
CA THR A 63 16.11 -15.71 -4.57
C THR A 63 16.39 -15.49 -3.09
N ASP A 64 15.76 -16.27 -2.21
CA ASP A 64 16.03 -16.19 -0.77
C ASP A 64 17.35 -16.90 -0.38
N SER A 65 17.68 -16.90 0.92
CA SER A 65 18.88 -17.57 1.45
C SER A 65 18.87 -19.08 1.32
N GLU A 66 17.71 -19.69 1.07
CA GLU A 66 17.51 -21.13 0.90
C GLU A 66 17.53 -21.54 -0.59
N ASN A 67 17.83 -20.59 -1.48
CA ASN A 67 17.78 -20.74 -2.94
C ASN A 67 16.38 -20.97 -3.52
N HIS A 68 15.33 -20.65 -2.77
CA HIS A 68 13.99 -20.62 -3.32
C HIS A 68 13.84 -19.40 -4.23
N ARG A 69 13.46 -19.65 -5.49
CA ARG A 69 13.45 -18.65 -6.55
C ARG A 69 12.03 -18.27 -6.95
N THR A 70 11.73 -16.98 -6.86
CA THR A 70 10.53 -16.36 -7.44
C THR A 70 10.91 -15.68 -8.74
N THR A 71 10.15 -15.92 -9.81
CA THR A 71 10.38 -15.34 -11.13
C THR A 71 9.23 -14.43 -11.54
N LEU A 72 9.55 -13.31 -12.16
CA LEU A 72 8.58 -12.32 -12.66
C LEU A 72 8.70 -12.20 -14.17
N GLY A 73 7.56 -12.08 -14.85
CA GLY A 73 7.47 -11.96 -16.30
C GLY A 73 6.75 -10.69 -16.73
N TYR A 74 7.22 -10.08 -17.81
CA TYR A 74 6.69 -8.82 -18.32
C TYR A 74 6.33 -8.94 -19.79
N ASP A 75 5.33 -8.18 -20.24
CA ASP A 75 5.03 -8.03 -21.66
C ASP A 75 5.97 -7.04 -22.38
N GLY A 76 5.74 -6.87 -23.68
CA GLY A 76 6.53 -5.98 -24.55
C GLY A 76 6.42 -4.50 -24.23
N ILE A 77 5.49 -4.08 -23.37
CA ILE A 77 5.32 -2.70 -22.92
C ILE A 77 5.59 -2.53 -21.41
N ASN A 78 6.35 -3.46 -20.83
CA ASN A 78 6.83 -3.39 -19.45
C ASN A 78 5.72 -3.47 -18.38
N ARG A 79 4.70 -4.29 -18.61
CA ARG A 79 3.70 -4.63 -17.59
C ARG A 79 3.91 -6.05 -17.09
N LEU A 80 3.77 -6.26 -15.78
CA LEU A 80 3.89 -7.58 -15.17
C LEU A 80 2.74 -8.48 -15.62
N VAL A 81 3.04 -9.62 -16.24
CA VAL A 81 2.03 -10.58 -16.73
C VAL A 81 2.01 -11.88 -15.94
N TYR A 82 3.10 -12.25 -15.27
CA TYR A 82 3.09 -13.39 -14.36
C TYR A 82 4.11 -13.29 -13.23
N ILE A 83 3.84 -14.04 -12.16
CA ILE A 83 4.78 -14.36 -11.10
C ILE A 83 4.76 -15.88 -10.92
N VAL A 84 5.93 -16.51 -10.81
CA VAL A 84 6.08 -17.93 -10.49
C VAL A 84 6.77 -18.05 -9.14
N SER A 85 6.13 -18.71 -8.18
CA SER A 85 6.71 -18.97 -6.87
C SER A 85 7.78 -20.07 -6.94
N PRO A 86 8.58 -20.27 -5.88
CA PRO A 86 9.57 -21.35 -5.83
C PRO A 86 8.97 -22.76 -5.97
N LEU A 87 7.70 -22.92 -5.60
CA LEU A 87 6.95 -24.17 -5.74
C LEU A 87 6.37 -24.38 -7.15
N GLY A 88 6.63 -23.46 -8.09
CA GLY A 88 6.08 -23.49 -9.44
C GLY A 88 4.64 -22.99 -9.55
N HIS A 89 4.05 -22.46 -8.48
CA HIS A 89 2.72 -21.85 -8.54
C HIS A 89 2.78 -20.54 -9.31
N MET A 90 1.99 -20.45 -10.37
CA MET A 90 1.93 -19.27 -11.23
C MET A 90 0.72 -18.40 -10.91
N VAL A 91 0.95 -17.10 -10.79
CA VAL A 91 -0.08 -16.06 -10.80
C VAL A 91 0.00 -15.35 -12.14
N ASN A 92 -1.12 -15.26 -12.84
CA ASN A 92 -1.25 -14.53 -14.10
C ASN A 92 -1.97 -13.20 -13.89
N VAL A 93 -1.52 -12.18 -14.62
CA VAL A 93 -2.05 -10.82 -14.57
C VAL A 93 -2.40 -10.39 -15.98
N THR A 94 -3.60 -9.87 -16.19
CA THR A 94 -4.02 -9.32 -17.49
C THR A 94 -4.45 -7.87 -17.36
N TYR A 95 -4.47 -7.18 -18.49
CA TYR A 95 -4.82 -5.77 -18.58
C TYR A 95 -5.89 -5.55 -19.65
N ASP A 96 -6.67 -4.48 -19.50
CA ASP A 96 -7.57 -4.02 -20.56
C ASP A 96 -6.80 -3.21 -21.64
N SER A 97 -7.52 -2.73 -22.65
CA SER A 97 -6.95 -1.93 -23.74
C SER A 97 -6.47 -0.54 -23.31
N ARG A 98 -6.85 -0.07 -22.12
CA ARG A 98 -6.42 1.19 -21.50
C ARG A 98 -5.29 0.99 -20.49
N ASN A 99 -4.70 -0.21 -20.45
CA ASN A 99 -3.64 -0.61 -19.52
C ASN A 99 -4.06 -0.70 -18.04
N ASN A 100 -5.36 -0.78 -17.74
CA ASN A 100 -5.81 -1.04 -16.38
C ASN A 100 -5.74 -2.54 -16.07
N LEU A 101 -5.43 -2.88 -14.81
CA LEU A 101 -5.43 -4.26 -14.33
C LEU A 101 -6.82 -4.89 -14.49
N LYS A 102 -6.95 -5.91 -15.32
CA LYS A 102 -8.23 -6.55 -15.64
C LYS A 102 -8.45 -7.81 -14.82
N THR A 103 -7.50 -8.75 -14.83
CA THR A 103 -7.61 -10.00 -14.05
C THR A 103 -6.36 -10.34 -13.29
N ILE A 104 -6.54 -11.02 -12.16
CA ILE A 104 -5.50 -11.77 -11.45
C ILE A 104 -6.01 -13.19 -11.30
N THR A 105 -5.26 -14.17 -11.79
CA THR A 105 -5.61 -15.59 -11.73
C THR A 105 -4.50 -16.35 -10.99
N ASP A 106 -4.86 -17.04 -9.92
CA ASP A 106 -3.91 -17.85 -9.15
C ASP A 106 -3.64 -19.23 -9.83
N ALA A 107 -2.71 -19.99 -9.25
CA ALA A 107 -2.34 -21.31 -9.77
C ALA A 107 -3.49 -22.34 -9.71
N LYS A 108 -4.49 -22.10 -8.85
CA LYS A 108 -5.70 -22.92 -8.73
C LYS A 108 -6.80 -22.48 -9.69
N ARG A 109 -6.51 -21.53 -10.59
CA ARG A 109 -7.43 -20.91 -11.56
C ARG A 109 -8.52 -20.06 -10.93
N ASN A 110 -8.39 -19.70 -9.65
CA ASN A 110 -9.29 -18.72 -9.05
C ASN A 110 -8.95 -17.34 -9.62
N THR A 111 -9.98 -16.63 -10.10
CA THR A 111 -9.79 -15.38 -10.83
C THR A 111 -10.52 -14.24 -10.15
N SER A 112 -9.82 -13.14 -9.90
CA SER A 112 -10.42 -11.85 -9.55
C SER A 112 -10.44 -10.95 -10.79
N THR A 113 -11.53 -10.23 -11.01
CA THR A 113 -11.74 -9.36 -12.17
C THR A 113 -12.10 -7.94 -11.73
N ARG A 114 -11.61 -6.95 -12.47
CA ARG A 114 -11.89 -5.52 -12.27
C ARG A 114 -12.48 -4.91 -13.54
N TYR A 115 -13.34 -3.91 -13.34
CA TYR A 115 -14.02 -3.18 -14.40
C TYR A 115 -13.94 -1.69 -14.10
N TYR A 116 -13.75 -0.91 -15.16
CA TYR A 116 -13.49 0.51 -15.08
C TYR A 116 -14.48 1.29 -15.95
N ASP A 117 -14.73 2.54 -15.58
CA ASP A 117 -15.40 3.50 -16.45
C ASP A 117 -14.44 4.12 -17.49
N ASP A 118 -14.91 5.15 -18.19
CA ASP A 118 -14.12 5.85 -19.21
C ASP A 118 -13.06 6.80 -18.64
N SER A 119 -13.24 7.27 -17.40
CA SER A 119 -12.24 8.04 -16.66
C SER A 119 -11.15 7.13 -16.05
N GLY A 120 -11.33 5.81 -16.09
CA GLY A 120 -10.41 4.85 -15.50
C GLY A 120 -10.66 4.59 -14.01
N ASN A 121 -11.81 5.00 -13.48
CA ASN A 121 -12.22 4.68 -12.12
C ASN A 121 -12.68 3.23 -12.02
N LEU A 122 -12.29 2.53 -10.96
CA LEU A 122 -12.73 1.16 -10.69
C LEU A 122 -14.20 1.18 -10.28
N ILE A 123 -15.13 0.75 -11.13
CA ILE A 123 -16.57 0.74 -10.84
C ILE A 123 -17.07 -0.60 -10.28
N ARG A 124 -16.34 -1.69 -10.54
CA ARG A 124 -16.72 -3.03 -10.11
C ARG A 124 -15.51 -3.92 -9.94
N GLN A 125 -15.50 -4.72 -8.88
CA GLN A 125 -14.54 -5.78 -8.65
C GLN A 125 -15.27 -7.06 -8.26
N VAL A 126 -14.92 -8.19 -8.88
CA VAL A 126 -15.40 -9.53 -8.52
C VAL A 126 -14.20 -10.33 -8.05
N ASN A 127 -14.23 -10.84 -6.82
CA ASN A 127 -13.13 -11.65 -6.30
C ASN A 127 -13.24 -13.13 -6.75
N ALA A 128 -12.22 -13.92 -6.42
CA ALA A 128 -12.15 -15.36 -6.65
C ALA A 128 -13.36 -16.17 -6.13
N LEU A 129 -14.06 -15.68 -5.10
CA LEU A 129 -15.24 -16.31 -4.51
C LEU A 129 -16.55 -15.83 -5.17
N ASN A 130 -16.46 -15.15 -6.31
CA ASN A 130 -17.58 -14.53 -7.01
C ASN A 130 -18.34 -13.49 -6.16
N GLN A 131 -17.66 -12.88 -5.19
CA GLN A 131 -18.21 -11.77 -4.39
C GLN A 131 -17.90 -10.45 -5.09
N GLU A 132 -18.94 -9.66 -5.30
CA GLU A 132 -18.86 -8.39 -6.02
C GLU A 132 -18.78 -7.20 -5.07
N THR A 133 -17.90 -6.25 -5.35
CA THR A 133 -17.91 -4.90 -4.77
C THR A 133 -18.11 -3.90 -5.90
N ARG A 134 -19.03 -2.94 -5.70
CA ARG A 134 -19.26 -1.82 -6.62
C ARG A 134 -18.80 -0.51 -6.00
N TYR A 135 -18.41 0.41 -6.87
CA TYR A 135 -17.92 1.73 -6.50
C TYR A 135 -18.66 2.75 -7.34
N GLU A 136 -19.09 3.85 -6.71
CA GLU A 136 -19.77 4.94 -7.39
C GLU A 136 -19.04 6.24 -7.11
N TYR A 137 -18.99 7.09 -8.12
CA TYR A 137 -18.22 8.33 -8.14
C TYR A 137 -19.17 9.50 -8.44
N ASP A 138 -18.83 10.69 -7.95
CA ASP A 138 -19.50 11.93 -8.36
C ASP A 138 -18.93 12.47 -9.68
N GLY A 139 -19.46 13.62 -10.14
CA GLY A 139 -19.03 14.25 -11.39
C GLY A 139 -17.60 14.82 -11.38
N GLU A 140 -16.91 14.79 -10.23
CA GLU A 140 -15.50 15.18 -10.09
C GLU A 140 -14.59 13.94 -9.93
N ASP A 141 -15.08 12.75 -10.29
CA ASP A 141 -14.37 11.47 -10.16
C ASP A 141 -13.99 11.12 -8.69
N ARG A 142 -14.74 11.65 -7.71
CA ARG A 142 -14.51 11.33 -6.28
C ARG A 142 -15.41 10.20 -5.85
N LEU A 143 -14.85 9.21 -5.15
CA LEU A 143 -15.57 8.03 -4.69
C LEU A 143 -16.63 8.41 -3.63
N ILE A 144 -17.91 8.27 -3.94
CA ILE A 144 -19.01 8.59 -3.02
C ILE A 144 -19.64 7.37 -2.36
N ARG A 145 -19.58 6.19 -3.00
CA ARG A 145 -20.16 4.95 -2.43
C ARG A 145 -19.29 3.74 -2.71
N VAL A 146 -19.19 2.87 -1.71
CA VAL A 146 -18.68 1.49 -1.84
C VAL A 146 -19.77 0.54 -1.40
N ILE A 147 -20.17 -0.36 -2.29
CA ILE A 147 -21.24 -1.32 -2.05
C ILE A 147 -20.62 -2.71 -2.07
N ASP A 148 -20.64 -3.40 -0.93
CA ASP A 148 -20.05 -4.74 -0.84
C ASP A 148 -20.98 -5.84 -1.37
N ALA A 149 -20.49 -7.08 -1.37
CA ALA A 149 -21.22 -8.24 -1.89
C ALA A 149 -22.51 -8.58 -1.13
N LYS A 150 -22.70 -8.01 0.06
CA LYS A 150 -23.94 -8.12 0.86
C LYS A 150 -24.85 -6.91 0.67
N ASN A 151 -24.59 -6.07 -0.34
CA ASN A 151 -25.26 -4.80 -0.62
C ASN A 151 -25.20 -3.80 0.55
N ARG A 152 -24.20 -3.92 1.42
CA ARG A 152 -23.95 -2.95 2.49
C ARG A 152 -23.19 -1.77 1.91
N VAL A 153 -23.62 -0.55 2.26
CA VAL A 153 -23.13 0.68 1.63
C VAL A 153 -22.25 1.46 2.61
N THR A 154 -21.01 1.74 2.21
CA THR A 154 -20.20 2.80 2.82
C THR A 154 -20.34 4.05 1.97
N GLN A 155 -20.62 5.20 2.58
CA GLN A 155 -20.76 6.49 1.89
C GLN A 155 -19.65 7.45 2.30
N LEU A 156 -19.19 8.26 1.37
CA LEU A 156 -18.19 9.30 1.58
C LEU A 156 -18.80 10.65 1.16
N GLY A 157 -18.59 11.67 1.99
CA GLY A 157 -18.97 13.04 1.69
C GLY A 157 -17.74 13.94 1.68
N TYR A 158 -17.77 14.94 0.81
CA TYR A 158 -16.67 15.87 0.58
C TYR A 158 -17.12 17.30 0.83
N ASP A 159 -16.22 18.12 1.36
CA ASP A 159 -16.46 19.56 1.49
C ASP A 159 -16.31 20.29 0.14
N SER A 160 -16.55 21.60 0.14
CA SER A 160 -16.46 22.43 -1.07
C SER A 160 -15.05 22.54 -1.67
N LYS A 161 -14.02 22.09 -0.95
CA LYS A 161 -12.64 21.99 -1.44
C LYS A 161 -12.28 20.57 -1.92
N GLY A 162 -13.24 19.64 -1.92
CA GLY A 162 -13.03 18.25 -2.31
C GLY A 162 -12.28 17.40 -1.28
N ARG A 163 -12.21 17.85 -0.02
CA ARG A 163 -11.59 17.08 1.06
C ARG A 163 -12.64 16.21 1.74
N LEU A 164 -12.26 15.02 2.20
CA LEU A 164 -13.18 14.10 2.87
C LEU A 164 -13.73 14.71 4.16
N GLU A 165 -15.02 15.02 4.19
CA GLU A 165 -15.70 15.61 5.33
C GLU A 165 -16.43 14.56 6.18
N SER A 166 -16.96 13.52 5.53
CA SER A 166 -17.72 12.48 6.22
C SER A 166 -17.50 11.07 5.66
N LEU A 167 -17.60 10.08 6.54
CA LEU A 167 -17.55 8.66 6.21
C LEU A 167 -18.64 7.92 6.99
N THR A 168 -19.64 7.43 6.29
CA THR A 168 -20.76 6.67 6.85
C THR A 168 -20.56 5.20 6.57
N ASN A 169 -20.47 4.39 7.62
CA ASN A 169 -20.37 2.93 7.47
C ASN A 169 -21.75 2.31 7.16
N PRO A 170 -21.83 1.01 6.83
CA PRO A 170 -23.10 0.40 6.48
C PRO A 170 -24.13 0.25 7.61
N LEU A 171 -23.74 0.54 8.86
CA LEU A 171 -24.64 0.58 9.99
C LEU A 171 -25.22 1.99 10.22
N GLY A 172 -24.88 2.96 9.36
CA GLY A 172 -25.32 4.36 9.46
C GLY A 172 -24.47 5.22 10.40
N PHE A 173 -23.40 4.66 10.99
CA PHE A 173 -22.50 5.42 11.86
C PHE A 173 -21.57 6.30 11.02
N THR A 174 -21.66 7.62 11.24
CA THR A 174 -20.97 8.62 10.43
C THR A 174 -19.82 9.27 11.19
N GLN A 175 -18.59 9.11 10.73
CA GLN A 175 -17.45 9.88 11.22
C GLN A 175 -17.33 11.19 10.45
N THR A 176 -16.95 12.28 11.12
CA THR A 176 -16.71 13.58 10.47
C THR A 176 -15.31 14.09 10.71
N LEU A 177 -14.81 14.87 9.75
CA LEU A 177 -13.46 15.44 9.74
C LEU A 177 -13.56 16.96 9.62
N GLU A 178 -12.76 17.67 10.40
CA GLU A 178 -12.61 19.13 10.29
C GLU A 178 -11.17 19.46 9.90
N TYR A 179 -11.03 20.43 9.01
CA TYR A 179 -9.73 20.92 8.55
C TYR A 179 -9.54 22.37 8.99
N ASP A 180 -8.28 22.79 9.07
CA ASP A 180 -7.95 24.21 9.23
C ASP A 180 -7.96 24.95 7.86
N ALA A 181 -7.69 26.26 7.90
CA ALA A 181 -7.66 27.11 6.72
C ALA A 181 -6.52 26.76 5.76
N ALA A 182 -5.49 26.07 6.24
CA ALA A 182 -4.32 25.63 5.51
C ALA A 182 -4.45 24.18 5.00
N ASP A 183 -5.68 23.65 5.01
CA ASP A 183 -6.05 22.33 4.52
C ASP A 183 -5.47 21.14 5.31
N ASN A 184 -4.98 21.38 6.52
CA ASN A 184 -4.54 20.30 7.40
C ASN A 184 -5.71 19.74 8.20
N LEU A 185 -5.78 18.41 8.33
CA LEU A 185 -6.76 17.74 9.18
C LEU A 185 -6.56 18.16 10.63
N ARG A 186 -7.54 18.84 11.22
CA ARG A 186 -7.49 19.39 12.58
C ARG A 186 -8.21 18.50 13.57
N LYS A 187 -9.41 18.01 13.23
CA LYS A 187 -10.20 17.16 14.13
C LYS A 187 -10.85 16.00 13.40
N ARG A 188 -11.14 14.95 14.16
CA ARG A 188 -12.03 13.87 13.74
C ARG A 188 -12.98 13.53 14.88
N PHE A 189 -14.25 13.34 14.54
CA PHE A 189 -15.29 12.91 15.45
C PHE A 189 -15.75 11.50 15.10
N ASP A 190 -16.17 10.75 16.11
CA ASP A 190 -16.89 9.49 15.89
C ASP A 190 -18.37 9.74 15.57
N ALA A 191 -19.12 8.65 15.40
CA ALA A 191 -20.53 8.68 15.04
C ALA A 191 -21.47 9.22 16.11
N PHE A 192 -20.98 9.47 17.32
CA PHE A 192 -21.74 10.09 18.40
C PHE A 192 -21.33 11.55 18.61
N GLY A 193 -20.54 12.13 17.69
CA GLY A 193 -20.04 13.49 17.78
C GLY A 193 -18.92 13.66 18.81
N LYS A 194 -18.32 12.58 19.31
CA LYS A 194 -17.21 12.65 20.26
C LYS A 194 -15.89 12.87 19.53
N LEU A 195 -15.12 13.86 19.98
CA LEU A 195 -13.79 14.14 19.46
C LEU A 195 -12.81 12.99 19.76
N VAL A 196 -12.39 12.28 18.71
CA VAL A 196 -11.46 11.14 18.81
C VAL A 196 -10.01 11.50 18.45
N LEU A 197 -9.84 12.56 17.66
CA LEU A 197 -8.52 13.04 17.25
C LEU A 197 -8.53 14.56 17.19
N SER A 198 -7.53 15.18 17.79
CA SER A 198 -7.23 16.61 17.62
C SER A 198 -5.75 16.78 17.31
N LEU A 199 -5.47 17.51 16.23
CA LEU A 199 -4.13 17.75 15.70
C LEU A 199 -3.84 19.24 15.68
N ASN A 200 -2.62 19.61 16.08
CA ASN A 200 -2.11 20.96 15.96
C ASN A 200 -0.83 20.95 15.11
N TYR A 201 -0.70 21.99 14.29
CA TYR A 201 0.42 22.18 13.38
C TYR A 201 1.13 23.49 13.69
N ASN A 202 2.42 23.55 13.39
CA ASN A 202 3.17 24.80 13.39
C ASN A 202 3.00 25.53 12.04
N GLU A 203 3.64 26.68 11.91
CA GLU A 203 3.67 27.49 10.68
C GLU A 203 4.22 26.77 9.44
N PHE A 204 4.96 25.67 9.61
CA PHE A 204 5.45 24.82 8.52
C PHE A 204 4.51 23.65 8.20
N HIS A 205 3.31 23.64 8.79
CA HIS A 205 2.35 22.54 8.71
C HIS A 205 2.89 21.21 9.22
N ALA A 206 3.96 21.25 10.03
CA ALA A 206 4.49 20.09 10.71
C ALA A 206 3.65 19.80 11.94
N LYS A 207 3.32 18.52 12.13
CA LYS A 207 2.48 18.06 13.23
C LYS A 207 3.20 18.23 14.56
N VAL A 208 2.71 19.12 15.41
CA VAL A 208 3.33 19.44 16.70
C VAL A 208 2.79 18.56 17.81
N PHE A 209 1.49 18.26 17.76
CA PHE A 209 0.81 17.57 18.85
C PHE A 209 -0.44 16.83 18.37
N ALA A 210 -0.67 15.63 18.90
CA ALA A 210 -1.85 14.82 18.64
C ALA A 210 -2.46 14.35 19.96
N ARG A 211 -3.67 14.81 20.30
CA ARG A 211 -4.48 14.16 21.35
C ARG A 211 -5.30 13.06 20.69
N LYS A 212 -4.96 11.80 20.99
CA LYS A 212 -5.85 10.65 20.74
C LYS A 212 -6.66 10.42 22.00
N ASN A 213 -7.94 10.78 21.97
CA ASN A 213 -8.86 10.35 23.01
C ASN A 213 -9.24 8.90 22.71
N PHE A 214 -8.51 7.95 23.29
CA PHE A 214 -8.82 6.53 23.16
C PHE A 214 -10.19 6.25 23.77
N CYS A 215 -11.18 5.93 22.93
CA CYS A 215 -12.06 4.77 23.06
C CYS A 215 -12.96 4.73 21.82
N VAL A 216 -12.60 3.93 20.80
CA VAL A 216 -13.33 2.76 20.27
C VAL A 216 -12.45 2.17 19.15
N LYS A 217 -12.08 0.90 19.28
CA LYS A 217 -11.40 0.12 18.23
C LYS A 217 -12.37 -0.03 17.04
N TRP A 218 -12.15 0.72 15.97
CA TRP A 218 -12.69 0.39 14.65
C TRP A 218 -11.50 0.26 13.71
N THR A 219 -11.17 -0.98 13.38
CA THR A 219 -10.25 -1.29 12.28
C THR A 219 -10.96 -0.87 11.00
N ILE A 220 -10.67 0.34 10.53
CA ILE A 220 -11.00 0.76 9.18
C ILE A 220 -10.11 -0.07 8.26
N GLN A 221 -10.61 -1.23 7.82
CA GLN A 221 -10.03 -1.95 6.70
C GLN A 221 -10.51 -1.26 5.43
N LEU A 222 -10.00 -0.04 5.21
CA LEU A 222 -9.99 0.55 3.87
C LEU A 222 -9.14 -0.39 3.03
N GLY A 223 -9.81 -1.21 2.22
CA GLY A 223 -9.21 -1.97 1.13
C GLY A 223 -8.73 -1.04 0.03
N LEU A 224 -7.86 -0.08 0.37
CA LEU A 224 -6.97 0.61 -0.56
C LEU A 224 -5.70 -0.22 -0.61
N GLN A 225 -5.77 -1.29 -1.39
CA GLN A 225 -4.59 -2.08 -1.66
C GLN A 225 -3.77 -1.40 -2.76
N THR A 226 -2.96 -0.45 -2.33
CA THR A 226 -1.80 0.07 -3.07
C THR A 226 -0.48 -0.50 -2.54
N HIS A 227 -0.52 -1.68 -1.89
CA HIS A 227 0.67 -2.46 -1.53
C HIS A 227 0.68 -3.87 -2.12
N PHE A 228 -0.16 -4.12 -3.14
CA PHE A 228 -0.50 -5.48 -3.60
C PHE A 228 0.57 -6.21 -4.42
N LEU A 229 1.74 -5.62 -4.69
CA LEU A 229 2.82 -6.38 -5.34
C LEU A 229 3.86 -6.89 -4.35
N ILE A 230 4.32 -6.10 -3.38
CA ILE A 230 5.42 -6.52 -2.50
C ILE A 230 4.92 -7.31 -1.29
N ALA A 231 3.77 -6.93 -0.70
CA ALA A 231 3.21 -7.65 0.45
C ALA A 231 2.50 -8.96 0.06
N ALA A 232 1.96 -9.06 -1.17
CA ALA A 232 1.45 -10.31 -1.72
C ALA A 232 2.57 -11.29 -2.09
N LEU A 233 3.72 -10.78 -2.56
CA LEU A 233 4.91 -11.60 -2.81
C LEU A 233 5.39 -12.32 -1.54
N LEU A 234 5.33 -11.68 -0.37
CA LEU A 234 5.78 -12.27 0.90
C LEU A 234 4.75 -13.18 1.59
N THR A 235 3.45 -13.01 1.32
CA THR A 235 2.39 -13.82 1.95
C THR A 235 2.01 -15.07 1.17
N MET A 236 2.44 -15.18 -0.10
CA MET A 236 2.27 -16.38 -0.93
C MET A 236 3.47 -17.35 -0.85
N MET A 237 4.43 -17.06 0.04
CA MET A 237 5.64 -17.85 0.32
C MET A 237 5.50 -18.82 1.50
N ASN A 238 4.28 -18.96 2.07
CA ASN A 238 3.94 -19.98 3.07
C ASN A 238 2.74 -20.83 2.61
#